data_AF-A0A1W2CSV3-F1
#
_entry.id   AF-A0A1W2CSV3-F1
#
_cell.length_a   1.000
_cell.length_b   1.000
_cell.length_c   1.000
_cell.angle_alpha   90.00
_cell.angle_beta   90.00
_cell.angle_gamma   90.00
#
_symmetry.space_group_name_H-M   'P 1'
#
loop_
_entity.id
_entity.type
_entity.pdbx_description
1 polymer ?
#
loop_
_entity_poly.entity_id
_entity_poly.type
_entity_poly.pdbx_seq_one_letter_code
_entity_poly.pdbx_strand_id
1 'polypeptide(L)'
;MPRFPLVFLCFAFALVPPALAGSRSASECAARFHEKLADVRSGPFAKIAEARALARRGDERLPGRLVLTPASGRRSGEEAKSLRIATGLARARGRASWAGDSDSRWIADRIVTDLSDFLGQAPAPYLCAGTENYVSTMRSYLDRIGSGSSETLTALTDAQTTRTRRSLAEAYAAMRPVPLPHFAPSVRPADVQSVPIALDLRPSLTVGERRDGLDPMTTQGLAKAPYGPAIDPDLPPKSRDVVALASEGERLTAIAALLGRAEARGFLASPASANRTETERALAELRPVLGALRVAETRLEASGRMGDPLVAPALRAALSDIEVLDYLAHAAEEGPDPLLAAIEATLQAIMTAHESAERGV
;
A
#
# COMPACT_ATOMS: atom_id res chain seq x y z
N MET A 1 12.36 -39.33 -14.47
CA MET A 1 12.77 -38.75 -15.77
C MET A 1 11.66 -38.97 -16.79
N PRO A 2 10.78 -37.99 -17.04
CA PRO A 2 9.87 -38.03 -18.17
C PRO A 2 10.44 -37.21 -19.34
N ARG A 3 10.46 -37.83 -20.52
CA ARG A 3 10.81 -37.19 -21.80
C ARG A 3 9.60 -36.41 -22.31
N PHE A 4 9.75 -35.10 -22.49
CA PHE A 4 8.77 -34.28 -23.21
C PHE A 4 9.08 -34.33 -24.72
N PRO A 5 8.04 -34.40 -25.59
CA PRO A 5 8.24 -34.35 -27.03
C PRO A 5 8.56 -32.92 -27.47
N LEU A 6 9.62 -32.81 -28.28
CA LEU A 6 10.01 -31.62 -29.01
C LEU A 6 8.93 -31.33 -30.07
N VAL A 7 8.07 -30.35 -29.81
CA VAL A 7 7.17 -29.79 -30.83
C VAL A 7 8.00 -28.80 -31.64
N PHE A 8 8.48 -29.25 -32.80
CA PHE A 8 9.04 -28.40 -33.84
C PHE A 8 7.89 -27.57 -34.42
N LEU A 9 7.75 -26.33 -33.95
CA LEU A 9 6.85 -25.35 -34.55
C LEU A 9 7.51 -24.88 -35.86
N CYS A 10 7.14 -25.51 -36.98
CA CYS A 10 7.40 -24.97 -38.31
C CYS A 10 6.66 -23.63 -38.43
N PHE A 11 7.38 -22.52 -38.21
CA PHE A 11 6.94 -21.22 -38.69
C PHE A 11 6.93 -21.27 -40.21
N ALA A 12 5.74 -21.35 -40.78
CA ALA A 12 5.51 -21.00 -42.17
C ALA A 12 5.91 -19.53 -42.33
N PHE A 13 7.11 -19.31 -42.87
CA PHE A 13 7.51 -18.04 -43.44
C PHE A 13 6.55 -17.74 -44.59
N ALA A 14 5.50 -16.98 -44.31
CA ALA A 14 4.81 -16.25 -45.35
C ALA A 14 5.84 -15.26 -45.92
N LEU A 15 6.30 -15.54 -47.13
CA LEU A 15 7.03 -14.59 -47.96
C LEU A 15 6.17 -13.34 -48.12
N VAL A 16 6.41 -12.35 -47.26
CA VAL A 16 5.94 -10.99 -47.47
C VAL A 16 6.54 -10.52 -48.79
N PRO A 17 5.73 -10.05 -49.76
CA PRO A 17 6.27 -9.55 -51.01
C PRO A 17 7.23 -8.38 -50.72
N PRO A 18 8.38 -8.28 -51.40
CA PRO A 18 9.22 -7.10 -51.29
C PRO A 18 8.44 -5.94 -51.92
N ALA A 19 7.81 -5.11 -51.08
CA ALA A 19 7.34 -3.81 -51.50
C ALA A 19 8.58 -2.94 -51.79
N LEU A 20 9.12 -3.11 -53.00
CA LEU A 20 9.99 -2.14 -53.66
C LEU A 20 9.18 -0.86 -53.88
N ALA A 21 9.20 0.03 -52.89
CA ALA A 21 8.93 1.46 -53.06
C ALA A 21 9.47 2.21 -51.84
N GLY A 22 10.79 2.36 -51.79
CA GLY A 22 11.36 3.55 -51.16
C GLY A 22 10.87 4.75 -51.96
N SER A 23 9.74 5.33 -51.55
CA SER A 23 9.37 6.65 -52.02
C SER A 23 10.50 7.60 -51.59
N ARG A 24 10.89 8.53 -52.47
CA ARG A 24 11.83 9.61 -52.08
C ARG A 24 11.41 10.26 -50.76
N SER A 25 10.10 10.36 -50.51
CA SER A 25 9.54 10.84 -49.24
C SER A 25 9.90 10.01 -48.00
N ALA A 26 10.01 8.67 -48.10
CA ALA A 26 10.40 7.83 -46.96
C ALA A 26 11.89 7.98 -46.63
N SER A 27 12.75 8.00 -47.65
CA SER A 27 14.19 8.28 -47.47
C SER A 27 14.46 9.71 -46.99
N GLU A 28 13.68 10.68 -47.45
CA GLU A 28 13.77 12.08 -47.03
C GLU A 28 13.30 12.26 -45.59
N CYS A 29 12.19 11.60 -45.20
CA CYS A 29 11.75 11.54 -43.80
C CYS A 29 12.85 10.95 -42.92
N ALA A 30 13.40 9.79 -43.31
CA ALA A 30 14.43 9.12 -42.52
C ALA A 30 15.68 9.98 -42.31
N ALA A 31 16.12 10.72 -43.33
CA ALA A 31 17.26 11.62 -43.21
C ALA A 31 16.97 12.80 -42.25
N ARG A 32 15.81 13.46 -42.40
CA ARG A 32 15.39 14.55 -41.51
C ARG A 32 15.19 14.09 -40.08
N PHE A 33 14.56 12.92 -39.91
CA PHE A 33 14.31 12.34 -38.61
C PHE A 33 15.61 11.99 -37.90
N HIS A 34 16.56 11.35 -38.61
CA HIS A 34 17.89 11.06 -38.08
C HIS A 34 18.62 12.33 -37.61
N GLU A 35 18.54 13.44 -38.36
CA GLU A 35 19.09 14.73 -37.93
C GLU A 35 18.45 15.21 -36.62
N LYS A 36 17.11 15.18 -36.52
CA LYS A 36 16.39 15.56 -35.29
C LYS A 36 16.68 14.62 -34.11
N LEU A 37 16.97 13.33 -34.34
CA LEU A 37 17.32 12.39 -33.27
C LEU A 37 18.64 12.78 -32.58
N ALA A 38 19.57 13.46 -33.27
CA ALA A 38 20.77 13.99 -32.64
C ALA A 38 20.45 15.08 -31.59
N ASP A 39 19.44 15.91 -31.84
CA ASP A 39 18.94 16.90 -30.87
C ASP A 39 18.29 16.21 -29.68
N VAL A 40 17.50 15.15 -29.91
CA VAL A 40 16.90 14.35 -28.83
C VAL A 40 17.98 13.70 -27.96
N ARG A 41 19.04 13.17 -28.58
CA ARG A 41 20.17 12.52 -27.91
C ARG A 41 20.94 13.51 -27.02
N SER A 42 21.21 14.70 -27.52
CA SER A 42 21.99 15.73 -26.81
C SER A 42 21.17 16.53 -25.79
N GLY A 43 19.84 16.58 -25.94
CA GLY A 43 18.93 17.28 -25.04
C GLY A 43 18.22 16.35 -24.05
N PRO A 44 16.96 15.93 -24.31
CA PRO A 44 16.16 15.11 -23.39
C PRO A 44 16.85 13.83 -22.90
N PHE A 45 17.46 13.04 -23.80
CA PHE A 45 18.08 11.78 -23.43
C PHE A 45 19.29 11.98 -22.50
N ALA A 46 20.10 13.03 -22.72
CA ALA A 46 21.24 13.34 -21.87
C ALA A 46 20.85 13.60 -20.39
N LYS A 47 19.62 14.07 -20.13
CA LYS A 47 19.11 14.31 -18.78
C LYS A 47 18.79 13.03 -18.00
N ILE A 48 18.65 11.89 -18.67
CA ILE A 48 18.35 10.60 -18.04
C ILE A 48 19.44 10.21 -17.02
N ALA A 49 20.71 10.50 -17.30
CA ALA A 49 21.81 10.16 -16.40
C ALA A 49 21.70 10.91 -15.06
N GLU A 50 21.40 12.21 -15.10
CA GLU A 50 21.16 13.04 -13.92
C GLU A 50 19.90 12.60 -13.17
N ALA A 51 18.80 12.38 -13.90
CA ALA A 51 17.54 11.91 -13.34
C ALA A 51 17.68 10.55 -12.63
N ARG A 52 18.46 9.63 -13.21
CA ARG A 52 18.79 8.33 -12.60
C ARG A 52 19.60 8.49 -11.31
N ALA A 53 20.52 9.46 -11.27
CA ALA A 53 21.30 9.75 -10.06
C ALA A 53 20.42 10.36 -8.96
N LEU A 54 19.47 11.23 -9.31
CA LEU A 54 18.50 11.81 -8.38
C LEU A 54 17.54 10.74 -7.83
N ALA A 55 16.94 9.92 -8.69
CA ALA A 55 16.00 8.85 -8.32
C ALA A 55 16.60 7.82 -7.33
N ARG A 56 17.92 7.64 -7.36
CA ARG A 56 18.65 6.71 -6.49
C ARG A 56 19.03 7.31 -5.13
N ARG A 57 18.96 8.63 -4.95
CA ARG A 57 19.23 9.24 -3.64
C ARG A 57 18.05 8.93 -2.71
N GLY A 58 18.33 8.24 -1.63
CA GLY A 58 17.40 8.11 -0.52
C GLY A 58 17.70 9.14 0.55
N ASP A 59 16.73 9.40 1.40
CA ASP A 59 16.92 10.20 2.60
C ASP A 59 17.38 9.30 3.76
N GLU A 60 18.64 9.45 4.17
CA GLU A 60 19.23 8.67 5.26
C GLU A 60 18.57 8.94 6.62
N ARG A 61 17.86 10.06 6.76
CA ARG A 61 17.10 10.39 7.98
C ARG A 61 15.85 9.52 8.13
N LEU A 62 15.39 8.88 7.06
CA LEU A 62 14.26 7.96 7.12
C LEU A 62 14.67 6.59 7.67
N PRO A 63 13.81 5.91 8.47
CA PRO A 63 14.20 4.69 9.17
C PRO A 63 14.64 3.53 8.27
N GLY A 64 14.17 3.47 7.01
CA GLY A 64 14.42 2.34 6.11
C GLY A 64 13.52 1.12 6.36
N ARG A 65 12.56 1.27 7.27
CA ARG A 65 11.55 0.28 7.64
C ARG A 65 10.35 1.01 8.26
N LEU A 66 9.24 0.31 8.41
CA LEU A 66 8.15 0.82 9.23
C LEU A 66 8.63 0.99 10.68
N VAL A 67 8.24 2.10 11.30
CA VAL A 67 8.44 2.41 12.71
C VAL A 67 7.75 1.35 13.53
N LEU A 68 6.44 1.14 13.32
CA LEU A 68 5.69 0.11 14.01
C LEU A 68 5.60 -1.16 13.17
N THR A 69 5.79 -2.30 13.84
CA THR A 69 5.54 -3.60 13.22
C THR A 69 4.03 -3.77 12.98
N PRO A 70 3.59 -4.01 11.73
CA PRO A 70 2.18 -4.21 11.41
C PRO A 70 1.61 -5.45 12.11
N ALA A 71 0.35 -5.37 12.53
CA ALA A 71 -0.33 -6.53 13.11
C ALA A 71 -0.48 -7.68 12.09
N SER A 72 -0.18 -8.91 12.53
CA SER A 72 -0.39 -10.15 11.78
C SER A 72 -1.87 -10.55 11.81
N GLY A 73 -2.71 -9.78 11.14
CA GLY A 73 -4.15 -10.03 11.01
C GLY A 73 -4.54 -10.42 9.59
N ARG A 74 -5.76 -10.93 9.42
CA ARG A 74 -6.35 -11.07 8.08
C ARG A 74 -6.48 -9.69 7.43
N ARG A 75 -6.04 -9.60 6.18
CA ARG A 75 -6.10 -8.41 5.33
C ARG A 75 -6.84 -8.76 4.05
N SER A 76 -7.61 -7.82 3.51
CA SER A 76 -8.12 -7.95 2.14
C SER A 76 -6.95 -7.90 1.14
N GLY A 77 -7.19 -8.27 -0.12
CA GLY A 77 -6.16 -8.22 -1.17
C GLY A 77 -5.57 -6.82 -1.35
N GLU A 78 -6.43 -5.79 -1.30
CA GLU A 78 -6.03 -4.39 -1.37
C GLU A 78 -5.28 -3.95 -0.12
N GLU A 79 -5.78 -4.27 1.09
CA GLU A 79 -5.10 -3.96 2.36
C GLU A 79 -3.70 -4.62 2.44
N ALA A 80 -3.54 -5.82 1.87
CA ALA A 80 -2.26 -6.50 1.77
C ALA A 80 -1.34 -5.87 0.71
N LYS A 81 -1.90 -5.37 -0.41
CA LYS A 81 -1.16 -4.64 -1.44
C LYS A 81 -0.68 -3.28 -0.90
N SER A 82 -1.55 -2.53 -0.23
CA SER A 82 -1.24 -1.27 0.47
C SER A 82 -0.08 -1.45 1.44
N LEU A 83 -0.12 -2.48 2.29
CA LEU A 83 0.97 -2.76 3.22
C LEU A 83 2.30 -3.09 2.51
N ARG A 84 2.25 -3.90 1.44
CA ARG A 84 3.46 -4.24 0.67
C ARG A 84 4.09 -3.00 0.03
N ILE A 85 3.28 -2.12 -0.56
CA ILE A 85 3.75 -0.87 -1.16
C ILE A 85 4.34 0.04 -0.09
N ALA A 86 3.63 0.29 1.01
CA ALA A 86 4.16 1.12 2.11
C ALA A 86 5.47 0.56 2.69
N THR A 87 5.60 -0.76 2.82
CA THR A 87 6.85 -1.39 3.25
C THR A 87 7.98 -1.18 2.22
N GLY A 88 7.66 -1.26 0.93
CA GLY A 88 8.58 -0.94 -0.16
C GLY A 88 9.05 0.52 -0.09
N LEU A 89 8.14 1.46 0.06
CA LEU A 89 8.42 2.90 0.20
C LEU A 89 9.31 3.19 1.43
N ALA A 90 8.98 2.58 2.57
CA ALA A 90 9.78 2.72 3.79
C ALA A 90 11.23 2.23 3.60
N ARG A 91 11.43 1.10 2.91
CA ARG A 91 12.76 0.57 2.55
C ARG A 91 13.47 1.44 1.51
N ALA A 92 12.70 2.01 0.59
CA ALA A 92 13.23 2.89 -0.43
C ALA A 92 13.75 4.21 0.18
N ARG A 93 13.24 4.65 1.34
CA ARG A 93 13.65 5.92 1.98
C ARG A 93 13.49 7.11 1.03
N GLY A 94 12.36 7.22 0.35
CA GLY A 94 12.13 8.26 -0.67
C GLY A 94 12.88 8.04 -1.98
N ARG A 95 13.61 6.93 -2.14
CA ARG A 95 14.08 6.51 -3.47
C ARG A 95 12.89 6.10 -4.33
N ALA A 96 13.09 6.23 -5.63
CA ALA A 96 12.22 5.63 -6.62
C ALA A 96 11.91 4.16 -6.31
N SER A 97 10.63 3.79 -6.41
CA SER A 97 10.13 2.44 -6.11
C SER A 97 10.81 1.37 -6.96
N TRP A 98 11.05 1.65 -8.25
CA TRP A 98 11.74 0.75 -9.18
C TRP A 98 13.20 0.50 -8.80
N ALA A 99 13.86 1.42 -8.08
CA ALA A 99 15.26 1.29 -7.71
C ALA A 99 15.49 0.23 -6.61
N GLY A 100 14.46 -0.13 -5.85
CA GLY A 100 14.53 -1.14 -4.80
C GLY A 100 14.39 -2.59 -5.30
N ASP A 101 13.85 -2.79 -6.50
CA ASP A 101 13.56 -4.11 -7.08
C ASP A 101 14.58 -4.49 -8.17
N SER A 102 15.00 -5.76 -8.25
CA SER A 102 15.96 -6.20 -9.27
C SER A 102 15.35 -6.17 -10.67
N ASP A 103 14.11 -6.61 -10.79
CA ASP A 103 13.45 -6.76 -12.09
C ASP A 103 13.12 -5.38 -12.66
N SER A 104 12.56 -4.50 -11.83
CA SER A 104 12.27 -3.11 -12.24
C SER A 104 13.54 -2.33 -12.60
N ARG A 105 14.65 -2.54 -11.89
CA ARG A 105 15.96 -1.97 -12.27
C ARG A 105 16.45 -2.49 -13.62
N TRP A 106 16.31 -3.79 -13.86
CA TRP A 106 16.70 -4.38 -15.15
C TRP A 106 15.85 -3.82 -16.29
N ILE A 107 14.52 -3.68 -16.11
CA ILE A 107 13.63 -3.09 -17.10
C ILE A 107 14.03 -1.62 -17.37
N ALA A 108 14.26 -0.82 -16.33
CA ALA A 108 14.68 0.57 -16.50
C ALA A 108 16.01 0.68 -17.27
N ASP A 109 17.00 -0.14 -16.90
CA ASP A 109 18.30 -0.17 -17.59
C ASP A 109 18.16 -0.64 -19.04
N ARG A 110 17.25 -1.58 -19.30
CA ARG A 110 16.94 -2.06 -20.66
C ARG A 110 16.29 -0.97 -21.50
N ILE A 111 15.32 -0.24 -20.97
CA ILE A 111 14.67 0.89 -21.68
C ILE A 111 15.72 1.96 -22.04
N VAL A 112 16.59 2.34 -21.11
CA VAL A 112 17.63 3.34 -21.37
C VAL A 112 18.62 2.85 -22.43
N THR A 113 18.96 1.56 -22.42
CA THR A 113 19.83 0.94 -23.44
C THR A 113 19.15 0.95 -24.81
N ASP A 114 17.88 0.48 -24.88
CA ASP A 114 17.13 0.43 -26.13
C ASP A 114 16.89 1.82 -26.72
N LEU A 115 16.72 2.85 -25.88
CA LEU A 115 16.65 4.25 -26.31
C LEU A 115 18.00 4.76 -26.84
N SER A 116 19.10 4.43 -26.16
CA SER A 116 20.44 4.77 -26.66
C SER A 116 20.70 4.14 -28.03
N ASP A 117 20.32 2.88 -28.19
CA ASP A 117 20.48 2.14 -29.44
C ASP A 117 19.61 2.75 -30.54
N PHE A 118 18.33 3.06 -30.24
CA PHE A 118 17.41 3.72 -31.18
C PHE A 118 17.92 5.11 -31.63
N LEU A 119 18.37 5.94 -30.69
CA LEU A 119 18.92 7.27 -30.97
C LEU A 119 20.30 7.22 -31.65
N GLY A 120 20.96 6.07 -31.64
CA GLY A 120 22.27 5.83 -32.27
C GLY A 120 22.19 5.16 -33.65
N GLN A 121 21.00 4.84 -34.15
CA GLN A 121 20.84 4.15 -35.44
C GLN A 121 21.32 5.03 -36.59
N ALA A 122 21.98 4.40 -37.56
CA ALA A 122 22.32 5.06 -38.82
C ALA A 122 21.04 5.36 -39.62
N PRO A 123 21.05 6.37 -40.51
CA PRO A 123 19.88 6.69 -41.32
C PRO A 123 19.53 5.50 -42.21
N ALA A 124 18.33 4.95 -42.02
CA ALA A 124 17.81 3.83 -42.79
C ALA A 124 16.42 4.18 -43.34
N PRO A 125 16.04 3.72 -44.55
CA PRO A 125 14.76 4.09 -45.18
C PRO A 125 13.51 3.77 -44.35
N TYR A 126 13.62 2.84 -43.40
CA TYR A 126 12.55 2.40 -42.50
C TYR A 126 12.60 3.08 -41.12
N LEU A 127 13.53 4.01 -40.86
CA LEU A 127 13.67 4.65 -39.54
C LEU A 127 12.41 5.44 -39.13
N CYS A 128 11.73 6.10 -40.08
CA CYS A 128 10.45 6.75 -39.79
C CYS A 128 9.32 5.72 -39.58
N ALA A 129 9.41 4.54 -40.18
CA ALA A 129 8.34 3.54 -40.11
C ALA A 129 8.40 2.77 -38.78
N GLY A 130 7.30 2.78 -38.02
CA GLY A 130 7.18 2.02 -36.78
C GLY A 130 7.66 2.74 -35.52
N THR A 131 8.03 4.03 -35.61
CA THR A 131 8.35 4.87 -34.45
C THR A 131 7.23 4.89 -33.41
N GLU A 132 5.98 5.03 -33.85
CA GLU A 132 4.80 5.00 -32.97
C GLU A 132 4.68 3.69 -32.20
N ASN A 133 4.86 2.54 -32.87
CA ASN A 133 4.80 1.22 -32.25
C ASN A 133 5.94 1.03 -31.25
N TYR A 134 7.15 1.51 -31.58
CA TYR A 134 8.29 1.49 -30.67
C TYR A 134 8.02 2.33 -29.41
N VAL A 135 7.55 3.58 -29.57
CA VAL A 135 7.24 4.48 -28.44
C VAL A 135 6.11 3.90 -27.58
N SER A 136 5.06 3.36 -28.20
CA SER A 136 3.96 2.69 -27.49
C SER A 136 4.46 1.49 -26.67
N THR A 137 5.35 0.67 -27.25
CA THR A 137 5.97 -0.46 -26.56
C THR A 137 6.79 0.01 -25.36
N MET A 138 7.60 1.06 -25.50
CA MET A 138 8.39 1.62 -24.40
C MET A 138 7.52 2.20 -23.28
N ARG A 139 6.42 2.88 -23.62
CA ARG A 139 5.43 3.35 -22.63
C ARG A 139 4.82 2.20 -21.84
N SER A 140 4.48 1.09 -22.49
CA SER A 140 3.97 -0.10 -21.79
C SER A 140 4.97 -0.70 -20.79
N TYR A 141 6.28 -0.63 -21.08
CA TYR A 141 7.31 -1.05 -20.14
C TYR A 141 7.50 -0.04 -18.99
N LEU A 142 7.37 1.26 -19.27
CA LEU A 142 7.36 2.30 -18.22
C LEU A 142 6.20 2.12 -17.25
N ASP A 143 4.99 1.86 -17.75
CA ASP A 143 3.80 1.62 -16.92
C ASP A 143 3.98 0.41 -16.00
N ARG A 144 4.77 -0.58 -16.42
CA ARG A 144 5.06 -1.78 -15.63
C ARG A 144 6.00 -1.51 -14.45
N ILE A 145 6.89 -0.51 -14.56
CA ILE A 145 7.86 -0.15 -13.50
C ILE A 145 7.45 1.07 -12.69
N GLY A 146 6.54 1.90 -13.21
CA GLY A 146 5.90 2.96 -12.45
C GLY A 146 5.12 2.37 -11.27
N SER A 147 5.22 2.98 -10.10
CA SER A 147 4.56 2.55 -8.87
C SER A 147 3.04 2.71 -8.93
N GLY A 148 2.36 1.97 -9.80
CA GLY A 148 0.93 2.07 -10.02
C GLY A 148 0.53 3.40 -10.65
N SER A 149 -0.44 3.39 -11.56
CA SER A 149 -1.08 4.64 -11.96
C SER A 149 -1.65 5.35 -10.73
N SER A 150 -1.77 6.69 -10.76
CA SER A 150 -2.31 7.46 -9.63
C SER A 150 -3.67 6.93 -9.15
N GLU A 151 -4.48 6.43 -10.08
CA GLU A 151 -5.77 5.76 -9.82
C GLU A 151 -5.62 4.53 -8.91
N THR A 152 -4.59 3.70 -9.13
CA THR A 152 -4.34 2.54 -8.25
C THR A 152 -3.86 2.97 -6.86
N LEU A 153 -3.10 4.06 -6.74
CA LEU A 153 -2.69 4.59 -5.45
C LEU A 153 -3.88 5.18 -4.68
N THR A 154 -4.81 5.85 -5.35
CA THR A 154 -6.05 6.34 -4.75
C THR A 154 -6.89 5.19 -4.19
N ALA A 155 -7.14 4.15 -4.99
CA ALA A 155 -7.91 2.98 -4.54
C ALA A 155 -7.27 2.29 -3.33
N LEU A 156 -5.93 2.17 -3.31
CA LEU A 156 -5.19 1.59 -2.19
C LEU A 156 -5.21 2.48 -0.94
N THR A 157 -5.24 3.80 -1.13
CA THR A 157 -5.37 4.80 -0.05
C THR A 157 -6.76 4.74 0.57
N ASP A 158 -7.81 4.58 -0.22
CA ASP A 158 -9.19 4.44 0.26
C ASP A 158 -9.40 3.14 1.04
N ALA A 159 -8.90 2.02 0.50
CA ALA A 159 -8.91 0.72 1.18
C ALA A 159 -8.16 0.79 2.52
N GLN A 160 -6.98 1.41 2.52
CA GLN A 160 -6.19 1.57 3.74
C GLN A 160 -6.86 2.52 4.74
N THR A 161 -7.48 3.61 4.28
CA THR A 161 -8.24 4.54 5.15
C THR A 161 -9.37 3.82 5.87
N THR A 162 -10.11 2.98 5.14
CA THR A 162 -11.20 2.16 5.70
C THR A 162 -10.67 1.18 6.75
N ARG A 163 -9.52 0.56 6.49
CA ARG A 163 -8.86 -0.32 7.45
C ARG A 163 -8.39 0.45 8.69
N THR A 164 -7.72 1.58 8.53
CA THR A 164 -7.22 2.40 9.64
C THR A 164 -8.36 2.85 10.55
N ARG A 165 -9.51 3.25 10.00
CA ARG A 165 -10.72 3.56 10.79
C ARG A 165 -11.21 2.36 11.60
N ARG A 166 -11.17 1.15 11.03
CA ARG A 166 -11.55 -0.09 11.73
C ARG A 166 -10.59 -0.37 12.89
N SER A 167 -9.28 -0.32 12.65
CA SER A 167 -8.26 -0.53 13.67
C SER A 167 -8.34 0.52 14.79
N LEU A 168 -8.63 1.78 14.46
CA LEU A 168 -8.89 2.84 15.45
C LEU A 168 -10.12 2.52 16.30
N ALA A 169 -11.23 2.12 15.67
CA ALA A 169 -12.45 1.74 16.39
C ALA A 169 -12.22 0.53 17.33
N GLU A 170 -11.45 -0.47 16.87
CA GLU A 170 -11.04 -1.63 17.68
C GLU A 170 -10.16 -1.21 18.87
N ALA A 171 -9.19 -0.32 18.66
CA ALA A 171 -8.35 0.21 19.74
C ALA A 171 -9.18 1.00 20.77
N TYR A 172 -10.10 1.86 20.32
CA TYR A 172 -11.02 2.56 21.23
C TYR A 172 -11.97 1.60 21.96
N ALA A 173 -12.40 0.53 21.31
CA ALA A 173 -13.23 -0.50 21.93
C ALA A 173 -12.47 -1.29 23.01
N ALA A 174 -11.22 -1.65 22.75
CA ALA A 174 -10.34 -2.32 23.72
C ALA A 174 -10.09 -1.46 24.97
N MET A 175 -10.03 -0.13 24.80
CA MET A 175 -9.87 0.83 25.91
C MET A 175 -11.17 1.19 26.63
N ARG A 176 -12.32 0.58 26.27
CA ARG A 176 -13.57 0.85 26.98
C ARG A 176 -13.48 0.29 28.40
N PRO A 177 -13.94 1.04 29.42
CA PRO A 177 -14.05 0.49 30.75
C PRO A 177 -14.96 -0.74 30.70
N VAL A 178 -14.54 -1.82 31.36
CA VAL A 178 -15.39 -2.99 31.55
C VAL A 178 -16.67 -2.51 32.25
N PRO A 179 -17.86 -2.77 31.69
CA PRO A 179 -19.09 -2.38 32.34
C PRO A 179 -19.14 -3.06 33.71
N LEU A 180 -19.33 -2.27 34.76
CA LEU A 180 -19.60 -2.81 36.09
C LEU A 180 -20.81 -3.76 35.96
N PRO A 181 -20.78 -4.97 36.55
CA PRO A 181 -21.94 -5.86 36.50
C PRO A 181 -23.13 -5.15 37.15
N HIS A 182 -24.07 -4.67 36.35
CA HIS A 182 -25.25 -3.93 36.85
C HIS A 182 -26.34 -4.87 37.40
N PHE A 183 -26.19 -6.19 37.19
CA PHE A 183 -27.16 -7.19 37.62
C PHE A 183 -26.44 -8.50 37.96
N ALA A 184 -25.84 -8.58 39.15
CA ALA A 184 -25.88 -9.87 39.82
C ALA A 184 -27.35 -10.10 40.19
N PRO A 185 -28.03 -11.16 39.72
CA PRO A 185 -29.36 -11.47 40.20
C PRO A 185 -29.32 -11.51 41.73
N SER A 186 -30.27 -10.81 42.38
CA SER A 186 -30.37 -10.78 43.86
C SER A 186 -30.55 -12.18 44.45
N VAL A 187 -30.98 -13.13 43.62
CA VAL A 187 -31.09 -14.54 43.93
C VAL A 187 -29.82 -15.24 43.44
N ARG A 188 -28.89 -15.51 44.37
CA ARG A 188 -27.89 -16.56 44.11
C ARG A 188 -28.63 -17.90 44.06
N PRO A 189 -28.26 -18.83 43.17
CA PRO A 189 -28.84 -20.19 43.14
C PRO A 189 -28.70 -20.95 44.47
N ALA A 190 -27.85 -20.47 45.38
CA ALA A 190 -27.71 -21.01 46.74
C ALA A 190 -28.91 -20.71 47.65
N ASP A 191 -29.67 -19.64 47.38
CA ASP A 191 -30.80 -19.21 48.21
C ASP A 191 -32.14 -19.80 47.75
N VAL A 192 -32.13 -20.58 46.67
CA VAL A 192 -33.31 -21.33 46.18
C VAL A 192 -33.11 -22.80 46.48
N GLN A 193 -33.38 -23.20 47.73
CA GLN A 193 -33.41 -24.62 48.14
C GLN A 193 -34.51 -25.45 47.41
N SER A 194 -35.19 -24.92 46.40
CA SER A 194 -36.37 -25.55 45.79
C SER A 194 -36.42 -25.54 44.25
N VAL A 195 -35.34 -25.19 43.54
CA VAL A 195 -35.31 -25.33 42.08
C VAL A 195 -34.18 -26.26 41.66
N PRO A 196 -34.48 -27.46 41.11
CA PRO A 196 -33.47 -28.37 40.60
C PRO A 196 -32.99 -27.85 39.24
N ILE A 197 -32.19 -26.79 39.23
CA ILE A 197 -31.31 -26.49 38.11
C ILE A 197 -29.92 -27.00 38.49
N ALA A 198 -29.84 -28.31 38.71
CA ALA A 198 -28.65 -29.07 38.35
C ALA A 198 -28.69 -29.20 36.82
N LEU A 199 -28.42 -28.11 36.11
CA LEU A 199 -28.06 -28.17 34.70
C LEU A 199 -26.63 -28.72 34.68
N ASP A 200 -26.55 -30.05 34.69
CA ASP A 200 -25.46 -30.90 34.21
C ASP A 200 -24.21 -30.13 33.77
N LEU A 201 -23.36 -29.73 34.73
CA LEU A 201 -21.93 -29.63 34.49
C LEU A 201 -21.39 -31.06 34.40
N ARG A 202 -21.78 -31.78 33.35
CA ARG A 202 -21.18 -33.08 33.04
C ARG A 202 -19.70 -32.84 32.68
N PRO A 203 -18.78 -33.63 33.23
CA PRO A 203 -17.40 -33.63 32.76
C PRO A 203 -17.38 -34.01 31.28
N SER A 204 -16.54 -33.33 30.51
CA SER A 204 -16.36 -33.52 29.08
C SER A 204 -16.22 -35.00 28.69
N LEU A 205 -17.27 -35.57 28.10
CA LEU A 205 -17.23 -36.87 27.43
C LEU A 205 -16.55 -36.71 26.07
N THR A 206 -15.65 -37.65 25.78
CA THR A 206 -14.80 -37.73 24.59
C THR A 206 -15.60 -37.84 23.29
N VAL A 207 -15.00 -37.33 22.20
CA VAL A 207 -15.51 -37.10 20.84
C VAL A 207 -15.99 -38.35 20.06
N GLY A 208 -16.20 -39.51 20.71
CA GLY A 208 -16.49 -40.78 20.04
C GLY A 208 -17.96 -41.18 19.86
N GLU A 209 -18.89 -40.66 20.66
CA GLU A 209 -20.26 -41.22 20.73
C GLU A 209 -21.32 -40.17 20.39
N ARG A 210 -21.36 -39.74 19.12
CA ARG A 210 -22.43 -38.91 18.55
C ARG A 210 -23.09 -39.65 17.40
N ARG A 211 -24.00 -40.56 17.70
CA ARG A 211 -25.08 -40.98 16.79
C ARG A 211 -26.07 -41.85 17.55
N ASP A 212 -27.08 -41.21 18.10
CA ASP A 212 -28.49 -41.54 17.92
C ASP A 212 -29.32 -40.91 19.04
N GLY A 213 -30.34 -40.16 18.65
CA GLY A 213 -31.42 -39.77 19.54
C GLY A 213 -31.30 -38.40 20.21
N LEU A 214 -31.24 -37.31 19.44
CA LEU A 214 -31.74 -36.01 19.90
C LEU A 214 -32.53 -35.32 18.77
N ASP A 215 -33.84 -35.30 18.96
CA ASP A 215 -34.87 -34.70 18.12
C ASP A 215 -34.70 -33.16 18.05
N PRO A 216 -34.72 -32.51 16.87
CA PRO A 216 -34.49 -31.07 16.73
C PRO A 216 -35.63 -30.15 17.21
N MET A 217 -36.67 -30.67 17.86
CA MET A 217 -37.85 -29.87 18.30
C MET A 217 -37.80 -29.37 19.75
N THR A 218 -36.83 -29.76 20.58
CA THR A 218 -36.81 -29.36 22.01
C THR A 218 -36.03 -28.07 22.31
N THR A 219 -35.37 -27.44 21.34
CA THR A 219 -34.60 -26.19 21.54
C THR A 219 -35.32 -24.90 21.11
N GLN A 220 -36.57 -24.97 20.64
CA GLN A 220 -37.28 -23.78 20.15
C GLN A 220 -38.02 -22.96 21.24
N GLY A 221 -38.04 -23.42 22.50
CA GLY A 221 -38.82 -22.77 23.57
C GLY A 221 -38.09 -21.71 24.42
N LEU A 222 -36.77 -21.54 24.29
CA LEU A 222 -35.96 -20.67 25.18
C LEU A 222 -35.35 -19.44 24.50
N ALA A 223 -35.57 -19.25 23.20
CA ALA A 223 -35.05 -18.12 22.45
C ALA A 223 -36.07 -16.97 22.40
N LYS A 224 -36.18 -16.19 23.50
CA LYS A 224 -36.54 -14.76 23.58
C LYS A 224 -37.12 -14.43 24.97
N ALA A 225 -36.27 -14.42 25.99
CA ALA A 225 -36.44 -13.44 27.05
C ALA A 225 -35.53 -12.26 26.69
N PRO A 226 -36.07 -11.08 26.32
CA PRO A 226 -35.27 -9.91 26.01
C PRO A 226 -34.72 -9.34 27.32
N TYR A 227 -33.66 -9.95 27.85
CA TYR A 227 -32.90 -9.33 28.93
C TYR A 227 -32.03 -8.22 28.33
N GLY A 228 -32.61 -7.02 28.29
CA GLY A 228 -32.00 -5.76 27.89
C GLY A 228 -33.07 -4.68 27.78
N PRO A 229 -32.78 -3.40 28.08
CA PRO A 229 -33.74 -2.33 27.81
C PRO A 229 -34.09 -2.37 26.32
N ALA A 230 -35.38 -2.27 26.01
CA ALA A 230 -35.85 -2.11 24.64
C ALA A 230 -35.11 -0.90 24.05
N ILE A 231 -34.30 -1.15 23.02
CA ILE A 231 -33.64 -0.07 22.29
C ILE A 231 -34.76 0.73 21.65
N ASP A 232 -34.93 1.98 22.08
CA ASP A 232 -35.94 2.89 21.56
C ASP A 232 -35.77 3.00 20.04
N PRO A 233 -36.77 2.56 19.24
CA PRO A 233 -36.69 2.56 17.78
C PRO A 233 -36.65 3.96 17.19
N ASP A 234 -36.96 5.00 17.97
CA ASP A 234 -36.91 6.41 17.56
C ASP A 234 -35.54 7.06 17.85
N LEU A 235 -34.60 6.33 18.46
CA LEU A 235 -33.23 6.81 18.59
C LEU A 235 -32.58 6.84 17.20
N PRO A 236 -32.07 8.00 16.74
CA PRO A 236 -31.34 8.06 15.48
C PRO A 236 -30.16 7.08 15.54
N PRO A 237 -29.82 6.42 14.42
CA PRO A 237 -28.72 5.47 14.39
C PRO A 237 -27.48 6.17 14.92
N LYS A 238 -26.85 5.59 15.95
CA LYS A 238 -25.67 6.17 16.61
C LYS A 238 -24.62 6.44 15.54
N SER A 239 -24.41 7.71 15.21
CA SER A 239 -23.40 8.10 14.23
C SER A 239 -22.06 7.58 14.74
N ARG A 240 -21.42 6.71 13.96
CA ARG A 240 -20.03 6.36 14.24
C ARG A 240 -19.24 7.61 13.92
N ASP A 241 -18.61 8.22 14.92
CA ASP A 241 -17.68 9.32 14.70
C ASP A 241 -16.62 8.84 13.69
N VAL A 242 -16.72 9.35 12.47
CA VAL A 242 -15.81 8.99 11.40
C VAL A 242 -14.55 9.80 11.64
N VAL A 243 -13.49 9.12 12.07
CA VAL A 243 -12.17 9.76 12.20
C VAL A 243 -11.69 10.19 10.81
N ALA A 244 -11.46 11.48 10.65
CA ALA A 244 -10.83 12.06 9.47
C ALA A 244 -9.33 11.70 9.46
N LEU A 245 -8.80 11.35 8.28
CA LEU A 245 -7.44 10.81 8.11
C LEU A 245 -6.78 11.23 6.78
N ALA A 246 -7.43 12.12 6.01
CA ALA A 246 -7.00 12.51 4.68
C ALA A 246 -5.73 13.37 4.73
N SER A 247 -5.68 14.33 5.65
CA SER A 247 -4.53 15.23 5.79
C SER A 247 -3.52 14.76 6.84
N GLU A 248 -2.29 15.26 6.75
CA GLU A 248 -1.25 15.02 7.76
C GLU A 248 -1.71 15.47 9.16
N GLY A 249 -2.31 16.66 9.25
CA GLY A 249 -2.84 17.20 10.50
C GLY A 249 -3.94 16.34 11.12
N GLU A 250 -4.79 15.73 10.29
CA GLU A 250 -5.81 14.76 10.74
C GLU A 250 -5.17 13.47 11.28
N ARG A 251 -4.17 12.92 10.59
CA ARG A 251 -3.41 11.75 11.06
C ARG A 251 -2.72 12.02 12.39
N LEU A 252 -2.08 13.18 12.54
CA LEU A 252 -1.46 13.62 13.80
C LEU A 252 -2.48 13.75 14.92
N THR A 253 -3.64 14.34 14.63
CA THR A 253 -4.74 14.48 15.60
C THR A 253 -5.27 13.11 16.03
N ALA A 254 -5.40 12.16 15.10
CA ALA A 254 -5.82 10.80 15.41
C ALA A 254 -4.81 10.07 16.31
N ILE A 255 -3.50 10.21 16.04
CA ILE A 255 -2.44 9.66 16.91
C ILE A 255 -2.53 10.28 18.31
N ALA A 256 -2.59 11.61 18.40
CA ALA A 256 -2.64 12.32 19.68
C ALA A 256 -3.88 11.94 20.49
N ALA A 257 -5.06 11.86 19.86
CA ALA A 257 -6.31 11.44 20.50
C ALA A 257 -6.23 9.99 21.02
N LEU A 258 -5.66 9.09 20.22
CA LEU A 258 -5.52 7.68 20.59
C LEU A 258 -4.58 7.51 21.80
N LEU A 259 -3.41 8.15 21.77
CA LEU A 259 -2.45 8.12 22.87
C LEU A 259 -2.97 8.81 24.13
N GLY A 260 -3.63 9.96 23.99
CA GLY A 260 -4.24 10.69 25.11
C GLY A 260 -5.35 9.87 25.79
N ARG A 261 -6.15 9.14 25.01
CA ARG A 261 -7.16 8.22 25.56
C ARG A 261 -6.53 7.06 26.32
N ALA A 262 -5.47 6.47 25.77
CA ALA A 262 -4.76 5.36 26.40
C ALA A 262 -4.08 5.80 27.71
N GLU A 263 -3.48 6.99 27.73
CA GLU A 263 -2.89 7.60 28.92
C GLU A 263 -3.94 7.91 29.99
N ALA A 264 -5.06 8.57 29.62
CA ALA A 264 -6.14 8.88 30.54
C ALA A 264 -6.80 7.64 31.18
N ARG A 265 -6.61 6.46 30.57
CA ARG A 265 -7.11 5.17 31.06
C ARG A 265 -6.03 4.33 31.74
N GLY A 266 -4.81 4.84 31.88
CA GLY A 266 -3.69 4.15 32.53
C GLY A 266 -3.06 3.03 31.69
N PHE A 267 -3.35 2.94 30.40
CA PHE A 267 -2.75 1.93 29.50
C PHE A 267 -1.38 2.34 28.97
N LEU A 268 -1.04 3.63 29.01
CA LEU A 268 0.27 4.16 28.62
C LEU A 268 0.89 4.92 29.78
N ALA A 269 2.21 4.76 29.93
CA ALA A 269 3.00 5.64 30.77
C ALA A 269 2.88 7.10 30.29
N SER A 270 2.83 8.03 31.24
CA SER A 270 2.92 9.45 30.95
C SER A 270 4.26 9.74 30.26
N PRO A 271 4.31 10.68 29.30
CA PRO A 271 5.55 10.94 28.57
C PRO A 271 6.62 11.36 29.57
N ALA A 272 7.62 10.50 29.78
CA ALA A 272 8.85 10.95 30.41
C ALA A 272 9.41 12.09 29.55
N SER A 273 9.98 13.11 30.18
CA SER A 273 10.75 14.14 29.48
C SER A 273 11.99 13.48 28.88
N ALA A 274 11.80 12.80 27.76
CA ALA A 274 12.84 12.07 27.06
C ALA A 274 13.59 13.08 26.19
N ASN A 275 14.90 13.19 26.42
CA ASN A 275 15.80 13.87 25.51
C ASN A 275 15.72 13.17 24.16
N ARG A 276 14.93 13.74 23.22
CA ARG A 276 14.88 13.24 21.84
C ARG A 276 16.27 13.29 21.25
N THR A 277 16.68 12.20 20.61
CA THR A 277 17.90 12.16 19.81
C THR A 277 17.80 13.15 18.65
N GLU A 278 18.94 13.60 18.12
CA GLU A 278 18.97 14.49 16.96
C GLU A 278 18.27 13.87 15.75
N THR A 279 18.44 12.57 15.54
CA THR A 279 17.77 11.79 14.49
C THR A 279 16.24 11.80 14.63
N GLU A 280 15.71 11.71 15.85
CA GLU A 280 14.27 11.78 16.09
C GLU A 280 13.70 13.18 15.83
N ARG A 281 14.46 14.24 16.10
CA ARG A 281 14.06 15.61 15.78
C ARG A 281 14.06 15.82 14.27
N ALA A 282 15.13 15.42 13.59
CA ALA A 282 15.22 15.50 12.14
C ALA A 282 14.11 14.70 11.43
N LEU A 283 13.75 13.52 11.96
CA LEU A 283 12.62 12.75 11.44
C LEU A 283 11.28 13.47 11.66
N ALA A 284 11.06 14.08 12.83
CA ALA A 284 9.83 14.81 13.11
C ALA A 284 9.69 16.09 12.27
N GLU A 285 10.80 16.73 11.89
CA GLU A 285 10.80 17.86 10.96
C GLU A 285 10.51 17.44 9.53
N LEU A 286 11.05 16.29 9.09
CA LEU A 286 10.87 15.78 7.73
C LEU A 286 9.52 15.07 7.53
N ARG A 287 9.12 14.25 8.50
CA ARG A 287 7.92 13.41 8.50
C ARG A 287 7.27 13.45 9.88
N PRO A 288 6.47 14.50 10.18
CA PRO A 288 5.83 14.72 11.47
C PRO A 288 5.07 13.49 11.99
N VAL A 289 4.33 12.80 11.13
CA VAL A 289 3.59 11.58 11.49
C VAL A 289 4.54 10.46 11.93
N LEU A 290 5.62 10.20 11.18
CA LEU A 290 6.61 9.18 11.57
C LEU A 290 7.33 9.55 12.89
N GLY A 291 7.61 10.83 13.10
CA GLY A 291 8.14 11.33 14.37
C GLY A 291 7.19 11.08 15.55
N ALA A 292 5.91 11.37 15.39
CA ALA A 292 4.88 11.10 16.41
C ALA A 292 4.73 9.59 16.69
N LEU A 293 4.79 8.76 15.65
CA LEU A 293 4.74 7.31 15.76
C LEU A 293 5.97 6.72 16.47
N ARG A 294 7.16 7.30 16.27
CA ARG A 294 8.37 6.91 17.00
C ARG A 294 8.21 7.16 18.51
N VAL A 295 7.65 8.30 18.88
CA VAL A 295 7.30 8.59 20.28
C VAL A 295 6.25 7.60 20.79
N ALA A 296 5.24 7.25 19.99
CA ALA A 296 4.24 6.26 20.36
C ALA A 296 4.85 4.87 20.62
N GLU A 297 5.79 4.43 19.76
CA GLU A 297 6.50 3.16 19.88
C GLU A 297 7.26 3.05 21.21
N THR A 298 8.08 4.06 21.53
CA THR A 298 8.83 4.09 22.80
C THR A 298 7.93 4.04 24.04
N ARG A 299 6.78 4.73 24.00
CA ARG A 299 5.79 4.70 25.09
C ARG A 299 5.12 3.33 25.23
N LEU A 300 4.81 2.66 24.11
CA LEU A 300 4.23 1.31 24.12
C LEU A 300 5.20 0.28 24.69
N GLU A 301 6.50 0.39 24.36
CA GLU A 301 7.54 -0.47 24.90
C GLU A 301 7.74 -0.27 26.41
N ALA A 302 7.79 0.99 26.86
CA ALA A 302 7.90 1.31 28.29
C ALA A 302 6.69 0.81 29.12
N SER A 303 5.52 0.70 28.49
CA SER A 303 4.27 0.26 29.15
C SER A 303 4.13 -1.27 29.21
N GLY A 304 5.02 -2.03 28.57
CA GLY A 304 4.93 -3.48 28.35
C GLY A 304 4.90 -4.40 29.58
N ARG A 305 4.92 -3.84 30.81
CA ARG A 305 4.79 -4.61 32.07
C ARG A 305 3.52 -4.30 32.87
N MET A 306 2.76 -3.25 32.52
CA MET A 306 1.59 -2.79 33.28
C MET A 306 0.28 -2.78 32.50
N GLY A 307 0.32 -2.98 31.17
CA GLY A 307 -0.85 -2.86 30.29
C GLY A 307 -1.67 -4.14 30.12
N ASP A 308 -2.97 -3.96 29.88
CA ASP A 308 -3.89 -5.00 29.43
C ASP A 308 -3.38 -5.68 28.14
N PRO A 309 -3.30 -7.03 28.08
CA PRO A 309 -2.78 -7.76 26.93
C PRO A 309 -3.57 -7.55 25.64
N LEU A 310 -4.81 -7.06 25.71
CA LEU A 310 -5.65 -6.77 24.54
C LEU A 310 -5.43 -5.36 23.99
N VAL A 311 -5.08 -4.40 24.85
CA VAL A 311 -4.99 -2.99 24.47
C VAL A 311 -3.70 -2.69 23.69
N ALA A 312 -2.56 -3.20 24.15
CA ALA A 312 -1.28 -2.93 23.50
C ALA A 312 -1.20 -3.42 22.04
N PRO A 313 -1.67 -4.64 21.69
CA PRO A 313 -1.76 -5.06 20.30
C PRO A 313 -2.72 -4.20 19.47
N ALA A 314 -3.87 -3.82 20.01
CA ALA A 314 -4.86 -3.00 19.30
C ALA A 314 -4.34 -1.59 19.02
N LEU A 315 -3.67 -0.95 19.99
CA LEU A 315 -3.00 0.33 19.81
C LEU A 315 -1.90 0.25 18.74
N ARG A 316 -1.04 -0.77 18.81
CA ARG A 316 0.03 -0.97 17.81
C ARG A 316 -0.55 -1.20 16.42
N ALA A 317 -1.63 -1.98 16.29
CA ALA A 317 -2.31 -2.20 15.03
C ALA A 317 -2.83 -0.88 14.43
N ALA A 318 -3.56 -0.08 15.21
CA ALA A 318 -4.09 1.21 14.77
C ALA A 318 -2.99 2.19 14.34
N LEU A 319 -1.93 2.32 15.15
CA LEU A 319 -0.80 3.20 14.84
C LEU A 319 -0.03 2.74 13.60
N SER A 320 0.18 1.43 13.44
CA SER A 320 0.82 0.87 12.25
C SER A 320 -0.01 1.08 10.98
N ASP A 321 -1.34 1.02 11.07
CA ASP A 321 -2.21 1.28 9.92
C ASP A 321 -2.27 2.78 9.56
N ILE A 322 -2.11 3.70 10.52
CA ILE A 322 -1.86 5.12 10.25
C ILE A 322 -0.51 5.31 9.54
N GLU A 323 0.52 4.60 9.96
CA GLU A 323 1.84 4.67 9.32
C GLU A 323 1.79 4.26 7.84
N VAL A 324 1.13 3.13 7.54
CA VAL A 324 0.94 2.66 6.17
C VAL A 324 0.20 3.71 5.34
N LEU A 325 -0.85 4.31 5.91
CA LEU A 325 -1.60 5.37 5.23
C LEU A 325 -0.73 6.61 4.95
N ASP A 326 0.14 6.99 5.88
CA ASP A 326 1.06 8.12 5.71
C ASP A 326 2.06 7.92 4.57
N TYR A 327 2.62 6.71 4.44
CA TYR A 327 3.48 6.38 3.30
C TYR A 327 2.75 6.45 1.95
N LEU A 328 1.50 5.98 1.89
CA LEU A 328 0.70 6.04 0.66
C LEU A 328 0.31 7.48 0.30
N ALA A 329 -0.10 8.27 1.28
CA ALA A 329 -0.43 9.68 1.07
C ALA A 329 0.77 10.48 0.57
N HIS A 330 1.94 10.28 1.18
CA HIS A 330 3.15 10.95 0.73
C HIS A 330 3.60 10.53 -0.67
N ALA A 331 3.44 9.24 -1.03
CA ALA A 331 3.73 8.77 -2.38
C ALA A 331 2.79 9.34 -3.45
N ALA A 332 1.58 9.79 -3.08
CA ALA A 332 0.68 10.48 -4.00
C ALA A 332 1.04 11.97 -4.16
N GLU A 333 1.73 12.56 -3.17
CA GLU A 333 2.20 13.96 -3.18
C GLU A 333 3.58 14.11 -3.82
N GLU A 334 4.47 13.11 -3.65
CA GLU A 334 5.73 13.02 -4.36
C GLU A 334 5.42 12.95 -5.86
N GLY A 335 5.79 14.01 -6.59
CA GLY A 335 5.55 14.14 -8.03
C GLY A 335 6.14 12.98 -8.85
N PRO A 336 5.95 13.00 -10.18
CA PRO A 336 6.38 11.90 -11.03
C PRO A 336 7.87 11.59 -10.86
N ASP A 337 8.19 10.30 -10.78
CA ASP A 337 9.56 9.81 -10.65
C ASP A 337 10.49 10.50 -11.67
N PRO A 338 11.60 11.11 -11.24
CA PRO A 338 12.42 11.93 -12.13
C PRO A 338 13.01 11.14 -13.29
N LEU A 339 13.35 9.86 -13.09
CA LEU A 339 13.83 9.01 -14.19
C LEU A 339 12.70 8.71 -15.17
N LEU A 340 11.53 8.27 -14.67
CA LEU A 340 10.41 7.92 -15.55
C LEU A 340 9.92 9.16 -16.33
N ALA A 341 9.90 10.34 -15.68
CA ALA A 341 9.61 11.60 -16.33
C ALA A 341 10.64 11.97 -17.41
N ALA A 342 11.94 11.75 -17.16
CA ALA A 342 12.99 12.00 -18.16
C ALA A 342 12.90 11.04 -19.35
N ILE A 343 12.55 9.77 -19.11
CA ILE A 343 12.32 8.80 -20.18
C ILE A 343 11.09 9.20 -20.99
N GLU A 344 9.97 9.54 -20.35
CA GLU A 344 8.75 9.98 -21.04
C GLU A 344 9.00 11.27 -21.86
N ALA A 345 9.76 12.22 -21.32
CA ALA A 345 10.17 13.40 -22.06
C ALA A 345 11.02 13.06 -23.30
N THR A 346 11.85 12.03 -23.22
CA THR A 346 12.63 11.52 -24.37
C THR A 346 11.72 10.89 -25.41
N LEU A 347 10.78 10.03 -24.99
CA LEU A 347 9.79 9.40 -25.88
C LEU A 347 8.92 10.44 -26.58
N GLN A 348 8.48 11.46 -25.85
CA GLN A 348 7.71 12.56 -26.41
C GLN A 348 8.54 13.38 -27.42
N ALA A 349 9.82 13.63 -27.13
CA ALA A 349 10.72 14.31 -28.06
C ALA A 349 10.98 13.48 -29.33
N ILE A 350 11.06 12.15 -29.24
CA ILE A 350 11.12 11.26 -30.40
C ILE A 350 9.87 11.41 -31.26
N MET A 351 8.68 11.41 -30.66
CA MET A 351 7.42 11.62 -31.38
C MET A 351 7.35 12.98 -32.06
N THR A 352 7.74 14.05 -31.37
CA THR A 352 7.79 15.39 -31.98
C THR A 352 8.80 15.45 -33.12
N ALA A 353 9.98 14.86 -32.98
CA ALA A 353 10.97 14.76 -34.04
C ALA A 353 10.44 13.99 -35.27
N HIS A 354 9.70 12.91 -35.04
CA HIS A 354 9.06 12.12 -36.08
C HIS A 354 8.01 12.92 -36.84
N GLU A 355 7.08 13.56 -36.13
CA GLU A 355 6.04 14.39 -36.73
C GLU A 355 6.63 15.59 -37.51
N SER A 356 7.70 16.21 -37.02
CA SER A 356 8.40 17.27 -37.74
C SER A 356 9.05 16.77 -39.03
N ALA A 357 9.68 15.59 -38.98
CA ALA A 357 10.32 14.99 -40.15
C ALA A 357 9.31 14.60 -41.23
N GLU A 358 8.14 14.08 -40.86
CA GLU A 358 7.04 13.77 -41.78
C GLU A 358 6.43 15.03 -42.43
N ARG A 359 6.27 16.10 -41.64
CA ARG A 359 5.76 17.39 -42.13
C ARG A 359 6.77 18.16 -42.98
N GLY A 360 8.05 17.83 -42.88
CA GLY A 360 9.14 18.49 -43.60
C GLY A 360 9.43 19.93 -43.14
N VAL A 361 9.21 20.20 -41.86
CA VAL A 361 9.40 21.51 -41.21
C VAL A 361 10.67 21.54 -40.37
#